data_AF-D7VSZ6-F1
#
_entry.id   AF-D7VSZ6-F1
#
_cell.length_a   1.000
_cell.length_b   1.000
_cell.length_c   1.000
_cell.angle_alpha   90.00
_cell.angle_beta   90.00
_cell.angle_gamma   90.00
#
_symmetry.space_group_name_H-M   'P 1'
#
loop_
_entity.id
_entity.type
_entity.pdbx_description
1 polymer ?
#
loop_
_entity_poly.entity_id
_entity_poly.type
_entity_poly.pdbx_seq_one_letter_code
_entity_poly.pdbx_strand_id
1 'polypeptide(L)'
;MTAYIFGNLPNIEEGNEFENRQELRKAGIHLALQSGIDGNSKVGSPSIVLSGGYEDDEDFGDIIIYTGHGGNDIKTKKQISDQSWDSPGNKALLISELHGLPVRVTRGYKHKSSLSPIKGYKYGGLYQVIEHFEKTGKNGFLICKYKLEKISNLNTLAKEDQDEYHKAPSRKAVNILRIVRDTKLSIDIKNLYDYSCQICNITIAVHNVKYAEGAHIKPLGTPHNGLDLLNNLLCLCPNHHVMLDKGMIAINSDLTLLGIKGNIKLHKDHILDDTNCQYHKEHIFINK
;
A
#
# COMPACT_ATOMS: atom_id res chain seq x y z
N MET A 1 11.64 -13.30 11.79
CA MET A 1 10.88 -13.11 10.53
C MET A 1 11.53 -11.96 9.79
N THR A 2 12.01 -12.17 8.58
CA THR A 2 12.50 -11.09 7.71
C THR A 2 11.33 -10.16 7.36
N ALA A 3 11.50 -8.85 7.62
CA ALA A 3 10.50 -7.86 7.26
C ALA A 3 10.32 -7.80 5.73
N TYR A 4 9.10 -7.57 5.28
CA TYR A 4 8.82 -7.37 3.86
C TYR A 4 9.33 -6.00 3.41
N ILE A 5 10.09 -5.98 2.31
CA ILE A 5 10.62 -4.76 1.71
C ILE A 5 9.78 -4.43 0.48
N PHE A 6 9.25 -3.21 0.41
CA PHE A 6 8.48 -2.68 -0.73
C PHE A 6 9.37 -1.80 -1.61
N GLY A 7 9.09 -1.80 -2.92
CA GLY A 7 9.84 -0.98 -3.88
C GLY A 7 11.11 -1.66 -4.39
N ASN A 8 12.08 -0.82 -4.81
CA ASN A 8 13.34 -1.26 -5.40
C ASN A 8 14.22 -1.97 -4.37
N LEU A 9 15.05 -2.89 -4.86
CA LEU A 9 16.06 -3.57 -4.07
C LEU A 9 17.45 -3.10 -4.53
N PRO A 10 18.43 -3.01 -3.62
CA PRO A 10 19.81 -2.67 -3.99
C PRO A 10 20.33 -3.64 -5.07
N ASN A 11 20.95 -3.09 -6.11
CA ASN A 11 21.57 -3.85 -7.21
C ASN A 11 20.62 -4.75 -8.01
N ILE A 12 19.30 -4.51 -7.95
CA ILE A 12 18.32 -5.20 -8.79
C ILE A 12 17.68 -4.20 -9.75
N GLU A 13 17.85 -4.46 -11.03
CA GLU A 13 17.33 -3.63 -12.11
C GLU A 13 16.29 -4.38 -12.94
N GLU A 14 15.33 -3.63 -13.50
CA GLU A 14 14.37 -4.20 -14.44
C GLU A 14 15.12 -4.91 -15.59
N GLY A 15 14.66 -6.10 -15.94
CA GLY A 15 15.27 -6.94 -16.95
C GLY A 15 16.28 -7.96 -16.41
N ASN A 16 16.70 -7.86 -15.14
CA ASN A 16 17.52 -8.90 -14.52
C ASN A 16 16.83 -10.28 -14.60
N GLU A 17 17.61 -11.31 -14.91
CA GLU A 17 17.14 -12.68 -15.09
C GLU A 17 17.60 -13.59 -13.94
N PHE A 18 16.76 -14.55 -13.60
CA PHE A 18 16.96 -15.49 -12.50
C PHE A 18 16.61 -16.89 -12.99
N GLU A 19 17.47 -17.87 -12.68
CA GLU A 19 17.28 -19.23 -13.16
C GLU A 19 16.03 -19.88 -12.58
N ASN A 20 15.74 -19.62 -11.29
CA ASN A 20 14.69 -20.30 -10.56
C ASN A 20 14.15 -19.47 -9.37
N ARG A 21 13.12 -20.01 -8.69
CA ARG A 21 12.49 -19.36 -7.53
C ARG A 21 13.43 -19.21 -6.32
N GLN A 22 14.46 -20.05 -6.19
CA GLN A 22 15.44 -19.91 -5.11
C GLN A 22 16.32 -18.68 -5.32
N GLU A 23 16.74 -18.41 -6.56
CA GLU A 23 17.49 -17.19 -6.90
C GLU A 23 16.67 -15.92 -6.66
N LEU A 24 15.37 -15.91 -7.02
CA LEU A 24 14.48 -14.79 -6.68
C LEU A 24 14.36 -14.56 -5.16
N ARG A 25 14.33 -15.65 -4.37
CA ARG A 25 14.31 -15.58 -2.91
C ARG A 25 15.63 -15.04 -2.34
N LYS A 26 16.77 -15.53 -2.84
CA LYS A 26 18.11 -15.06 -2.42
C LYS A 26 18.31 -13.57 -2.73
N ALA A 27 17.82 -13.12 -3.89
CA ALA A 27 17.84 -11.72 -4.29
C ALA A 27 16.84 -10.84 -3.52
N GLY A 28 15.96 -11.42 -2.70
CA GLY A 28 14.94 -10.69 -1.95
C GLY A 28 13.75 -10.19 -2.78
N ILE A 29 13.73 -10.47 -4.10
CA ILE A 29 12.66 -10.02 -5.00
C ILE A 29 11.33 -10.64 -4.59
N HIS A 30 11.33 -11.96 -4.38
CA HIS A 30 10.14 -12.74 -4.08
C HIS A 30 10.50 -13.93 -3.19
N LEU A 31 10.04 -13.93 -1.94
CA LEU A 31 10.43 -14.89 -0.91
C LEU A 31 9.71 -16.23 -1.03
N ALA A 32 8.45 -16.25 -1.47
CA ALA A 32 7.72 -17.51 -1.65
C ALA A 32 8.40 -18.39 -2.72
N LEU A 33 8.45 -19.70 -2.50
CA LEU A 33 9.05 -20.64 -3.47
C LEU A 33 8.04 -21.24 -4.45
N GLN A 34 6.74 -21.13 -4.15
CA GLN A 34 5.67 -21.72 -4.96
C GLN A 34 4.58 -20.70 -5.30
N SER A 35 4.00 -20.04 -4.29
CA SER A 35 2.88 -19.10 -4.46
C SER A 35 3.19 -17.98 -5.45
N GLY A 36 2.21 -17.57 -6.25
CA GLY A 36 2.37 -16.44 -7.18
C GLY A 36 2.43 -15.09 -6.47
N ILE A 37 1.80 -14.96 -5.30
CA ILE A 37 1.77 -13.76 -4.47
C ILE A 37 2.67 -13.99 -3.25
N ASP A 38 3.57 -13.05 -2.98
CA ASP A 38 4.37 -13.03 -1.75
C ASP A 38 3.99 -11.83 -0.90
N GLY A 39 3.50 -12.10 0.31
CA GLY A 39 2.94 -11.10 1.21
C GLY A 39 2.10 -11.73 2.31
N ASN A 40 1.50 -10.87 3.15
CA ASN A 40 0.54 -11.31 4.16
C ASN A 40 -0.59 -10.30 4.37
N SER A 41 -1.63 -10.75 5.07
CA SER A 41 -2.85 -9.98 5.36
C SER A 41 -2.69 -8.87 6.41
N LYS A 42 -1.46 -8.55 6.84
CA LYS A 42 -1.18 -7.46 7.79
C LYS A 42 -0.42 -6.32 7.15
N VAL A 43 0.54 -6.62 6.27
CA VAL A 43 1.46 -5.62 5.70
C VAL A 43 1.27 -5.40 4.20
N GLY A 44 0.59 -6.32 3.52
CA GLY A 44 0.44 -6.30 2.06
C GLY A 44 1.41 -7.23 1.33
N SER A 45 1.42 -7.11 0.01
CA SER A 45 2.19 -7.93 -0.93
C SER A 45 3.22 -7.08 -1.67
N PRO A 46 4.53 -7.19 -1.37
CA PRO A 46 5.56 -6.46 -2.11
C PRO A 46 5.93 -7.10 -3.46
N SER A 47 5.50 -8.34 -3.75
CA SER A 47 5.87 -8.99 -5.01
C SER A 47 4.87 -10.02 -5.50
N ILE A 48 4.72 -10.08 -6.83
CA ILE A 48 4.03 -11.16 -7.53
C ILE A 48 4.90 -11.78 -8.62
N VAL A 49 4.60 -13.02 -8.96
CA VAL A 49 5.18 -13.77 -10.07
C VAL A 49 4.07 -14.22 -11.02
N LEU A 50 4.15 -13.75 -12.26
CA LEU A 50 3.40 -14.29 -13.40
C LEU A 50 4.06 -15.61 -13.83
N SER A 51 3.51 -16.74 -13.40
CA SER A 51 4.10 -18.07 -13.64
C SER A 51 3.25 -18.98 -14.53
N GLY A 52 2.17 -18.45 -15.11
CA GLY A 52 1.21 -19.24 -15.90
C GLY A 52 0.37 -20.18 -15.03
N GLY A 53 0.14 -19.82 -13.77
CA GLY A 53 -0.67 -20.60 -12.84
C GLY A 53 -2.17 -20.51 -13.11
N TYR A 54 -2.61 -19.40 -13.70
CA TYR A 54 -4.00 -19.14 -14.06
C TYR A 54 -4.09 -18.83 -15.55
N GLU A 55 -5.08 -19.42 -16.22
CA GLU A 55 -5.31 -19.19 -17.66
C GLU A 55 -6.01 -17.85 -17.95
N ASP A 56 -6.52 -17.21 -16.91
CA ASP A 56 -7.22 -15.93 -16.99
C ASP A 56 -6.27 -14.73 -16.90
N ASP A 57 -4.97 -14.92 -16.63
CA ASP A 57 -3.99 -13.82 -16.60
C ASP A 57 -3.87 -13.13 -17.96
N GLU A 58 -3.84 -11.80 -17.95
CA GLU A 58 -3.63 -10.96 -19.15
C GLU A 58 -2.45 -10.01 -18.90
N ASP A 59 -1.46 -9.99 -19.80
CA ASP A 59 -0.23 -9.20 -19.67
C ASP A 59 -0.02 -8.36 -20.92
N PHE A 60 -0.27 -7.05 -20.76
CA PHE A 60 -0.12 -6.03 -21.80
C PHE A 60 1.17 -5.22 -21.63
N GLY A 61 2.14 -5.74 -20.86
CA GLY A 61 3.37 -5.03 -20.54
C GLY A 61 3.18 -4.09 -19.37
N ASP A 62 2.84 -2.84 -19.65
CA ASP A 62 2.69 -1.83 -18.60
C ASP A 62 1.37 -1.97 -17.83
N ILE A 63 0.43 -2.76 -18.36
CA ILE A 63 -0.83 -3.11 -17.71
C ILE A 63 -0.91 -4.63 -17.56
N ILE A 64 -1.29 -5.11 -16.37
CA ILE A 64 -1.45 -6.53 -16.08
C ILE A 64 -2.81 -6.74 -15.41
N ILE A 65 -3.60 -7.69 -15.90
CA ILE A 65 -4.81 -8.17 -15.23
C ILE A 65 -4.48 -9.50 -14.57
N TYR A 66 -4.05 -9.43 -13.31
CA TYR A 66 -3.58 -10.57 -12.53
C TYR A 66 -4.73 -11.30 -11.86
N THR A 67 -4.70 -12.63 -11.92
CA THR A 67 -5.69 -13.48 -11.24
C THR A 67 -5.23 -13.81 -9.82
N GLY A 68 -6.14 -13.62 -8.86
CA GLY A 68 -5.90 -13.88 -7.45
C GLY A 68 -5.61 -15.34 -7.13
N HIS A 69 -5.25 -15.59 -5.88
CA HIS A 69 -4.98 -16.92 -5.36
C HIS A 69 -6.26 -17.61 -4.85
N GLY A 70 -6.39 -18.91 -5.15
CA GLY A 70 -7.42 -19.78 -4.59
C GLY A 70 -8.13 -20.63 -5.65
N GLY A 71 -8.75 -21.72 -5.19
CA GLY A 71 -9.66 -22.56 -5.98
C GLY A 71 -9.07 -23.21 -7.23
N ASN A 72 -7.74 -23.35 -7.34
CA ASN A 72 -7.07 -23.93 -8.50
C ASN A 72 -6.47 -25.29 -8.15
N ASP A 73 -6.73 -26.29 -8.99
CA ASP A 73 -6.17 -27.64 -8.82
C ASP A 73 -4.67 -27.69 -9.19
N ILE A 74 -3.86 -28.21 -8.27
CA ILE A 74 -2.40 -28.17 -8.37
C ILE A 74 -1.90 -28.93 -9.61
N LYS A 75 -2.58 -30.00 -10.02
CA LYS A 75 -2.15 -30.89 -11.12
C LYS A 75 -2.58 -30.35 -12.48
N THR A 76 -3.85 -29.98 -12.62
CA THR A 76 -4.46 -29.58 -13.89
C THR A 76 -4.34 -28.09 -14.18
N LYS A 77 -4.04 -27.28 -13.16
CA LYS A 77 -4.03 -25.80 -13.21
C LYS A 77 -5.38 -25.17 -13.55
N LYS A 78 -6.46 -25.95 -13.45
CA LYS A 78 -7.83 -25.49 -13.69
C LYS A 78 -8.49 -25.01 -12.41
N GLN A 79 -9.36 -24.02 -12.53
CA GLN A 79 -10.20 -23.56 -11.44
C GLN A 79 -11.27 -24.63 -11.13
N ILE A 80 -11.45 -24.96 -9.85
CA ILE A 80 -12.38 -25.99 -9.34
C ILE A 80 -13.35 -25.45 -8.27
N SER A 81 -13.17 -24.20 -7.83
CA SER A 81 -14.06 -23.51 -6.90
C SER A 81 -13.91 -22.00 -7.03
N ASP A 82 -14.85 -21.25 -6.46
CA ASP A 82 -14.71 -19.80 -6.33
C ASP A 82 -13.49 -19.43 -5.48
N GLN A 83 -12.89 -18.28 -5.81
CA GLN A 83 -11.89 -17.63 -4.97
C GLN A 83 -12.56 -16.85 -3.84
N SER A 84 -11.75 -16.47 -2.85
CA SER A 84 -12.22 -15.68 -1.72
C SER A 84 -11.23 -14.55 -1.43
N TRP A 85 -11.77 -13.36 -1.16
CA TRP A 85 -11.01 -12.22 -0.63
C TRP A 85 -10.42 -12.49 0.74
N ASP A 86 -10.88 -13.52 1.46
CA ASP A 86 -10.29 -13.92 2.74
C ASP A 86 -8.97 -14.70 2.59
N SER A 87 -8.65 -15.15 1.36
CA SER A 87 -7.40 -15.83 1.07
C SER A 87 -6.20 -14.92 1.38
N PRO A 88 -5.16 -15.39 2.08
CA PRO A 88 -4.04 -14.54 2.51
C PRO A 88 -3.36 -13.75 1.39
N GLY A 89 -3.19 -14.35 0.20
CA GLY A 89 -2.62 -13.68 -0.96
C GLY A 89 -3.51 -12.56 -1.51
N ASN A 90 -4.83 -12.80 -1.56
CA ASN A 90 -5.79 -11.80 -2.05
C ASN A 90 -5.90 -10.63 -1.07
N LYS A 91 -5.96 -10.90 0.23
CA LYS A 91 -5.87 -9.86 1.27
C LYS A 91 -4.60 -9.04 1.14
N ALA A 92 -3.45 -9.70 0.92
CA ALA A 92 -2.17 -9.01 0.80
C ALA A 92 -2.13 -8.05 -0.40
N LEU A 93 -2.66 -8.44 -1.58
CA LEU A 93 -2.74 -7.54 -2.72
C LEU A 93 -3.76 -6.41 -2.53
N LEU A 94 -4.90 -6.70 -1.91
CA LEU A 94 -5.89 -5.68 -1.59
C LEU A 94 -5.34 -4.62 -0.62
N ILE A 95 -4.54 -5.04 0.38
CA ILE A 95 -3.82 -4.09 1.24
C ILE A 95 -2.83 -3.25 0.42
N SER A 96 -2.06 -3.87 -0.48
CA SER A 96 -1.14 -3.12 -1.34
C SER A 96 -1.86 -2.08 -2.21
N GLU A 97 -3.05 -2.38 -2.71
CA GLU A 97 -3.88 -1.41 -3.44
C GLU A 97 -4.33 -0.26 -2.54
N LEU A 98 -5.03 -0.58 -1.44
CA LEU A 98 -5.61 0.42 -0.56
C LEU A 98 -4.56 1.37 0.02
N HIS A 99 -3.34 0.86 0.25
CA HIS A 99 -2.24 1.65 0.80
C HIS A 99 -1.31 2.23 -0.28
N GLY A 100 -1.58 1.97 -1.57
CA GLY A 100 -0.74 2.45 -2.68
C GLY A 100 0.70 1.91 -2.64
N LEU A 101 0.89 0.69 -2.14
CA LEU A 101 2.21 0.07 -1.98
C LEU A 101 2.71 -0.49 -3.33
N PRO A 102 3.99 -0.25 -3.68
CA PRO A 102 4.56 -0.76 -4.92
C PRO A 102 4.78 -2.27 -4.86
N VAL A 103 4.44 -2.95 -5.96
CA VAL A 103 4.54 -4.41 -6.13
C VAL A 103 5.58 -4.71 -7.20
N ARG A 104 6.61 -5.48 -6.85
CA ARG A 104 7.59 -6.05 -7.79
C ARG A 104 6.94 -7.14 -8.62
N VAL A 105 6.97 -7.00 -9.93
CA VAL A 105 6.46 -8.01 -10.86
C VAL A 105 7.61 -8.81 -11.44
N THR A 106 7.50 -10.14 -11.42
CA THR A 106 8.43 -11.04 -12.10
C THR A 106 7.68 -11.92 -13.10
N ARG A 107 8.17 -12.00 -14.34
CA ARG A 107 7.62 -12.87 -15.39
C ARG A 107 8.41 -14.17 -15.47
N GLY A 108 7.74 -15.31 -15.33
CA GLY A 108 8.35 -16.64 -15.46
C GLY A 108 8.10 -17.26 -16.82
N TYR A 109 9.01 -18.12 -17.28
CA TYR A 109 8.97 -18.71 -18.63
C TYR A 109 7.71 -19.54 -18.96
N LYS A 110 6.98 -20.02 -17.94
CA LYS A 110 5.72 -20.76 -18.13
C LYS A 110 4.50 -19.87 -18.35
N HIS A 111 4.64 -18.56 -18.10
CA HIS A 111 3.59 -17.59 -18.37
C HIS A 111 3.50 -17.32 -19.88
N LYS A 112 2.27 -17.41 -20.43
CA LYS A 112 2.02 -17.30 -21.87
C LYS A 112 1.91 -15.83 -22.29
N SER A 113 3.04 -15.15 -22.40
CA SER A 113 3.13 -13.76 -22.87
C SER A 113 4.42 -13.57 -23.67
N SER A 114 4.39 -12.72 -24.70
CA SER A 114 5.58 -12.35 -25.49
C SER A 114 6.65 -11.65 -24.66
N LEU A 115 6.30 -11.15 -23.48
CA LEU A 115 7.20 -10.46 -22.55
C LEU A 115 7.86 -11.43 -21.55
N SER A 116 7.46 -12.70 -21.55
CA SER A 116 8.03 -13.72 -20.66
C SER A 116 9.35 -14.23 -21.23
N PRO A 117 10.34 -14.54 -20.37
CA PRO A 117 11.61 -15.06 -20.84
C PRO A 117 11.45 -16.49 -21.40
N ILE A 118 12.38 -16.92 -22.27
CA ILE A 118 12.38 -18.29 -22.83
C ILE A 118 12.65 -19.33 -21.74
N LYS A 119 13.43 -18.97 -20.71
CA LYS A 119 13.77 -19.81 -19.55
C LYS A 119 13.85 -18.97 -18.28
N GLY A 120 13.68 -19.60 -17.12
CA GLY A 120 13.80 -18.93 -15.82
C GLY A 120 12.77 -17.83 -15.60
N TYR A 121 13.21 -16.73 -15.01
CA TYR A 121 12.39 -15.61 -14.56
C TYR A 121 13.06 -14.29 -14.91
N LYS A 122 12.28 -13.27 -15.27
CA LYS A 122 12.76 -11.92 -15.59
C LYS A 122 12.02 -10.91 -14.73
N TYR A 123 12.77 -10.07 -14.01
CA TYR A 123 12.19 -9.00 -13.21
C TYR A 123 11.64 -7.90 -14.13
N GLY A 124 10.36 -7.55 -13.95
CA GLY A 124 9.62 -6.62 -14.79
C GLY A 124 9.47 -5.21 -14.20
N GLY A 125 10.13 -4.92 -13.08
CA GLY A 125 10.05 -3.62 -12.42
C GLY A 125 8.92 -3.51 -11.41
N LEU A 126 8.62 -2.27 -11.01
CA LEU A 126 7.59 -1.93 -10.03
C LEU A 126 6.27 -1.56 -10.71
N TYR A 127 5.20 -2.08 -10.13
CA TYR A 127 3.83 -1.79 -10.49
C TYR A 127 3.06 -1.31 -9.26
N GLN A 128 1.92 -0.69 -9.49
CA GLN A 128 0.93 -0.40 -8.46
C GLN A 128 -0.35 -1.15 -8.79
N VAL A 129 -1.00 -1.74 -7.78
CA VAL A 129 -2.37 -2.24 -7.92
C VAL A 129 -3.28 -1.03 -7.89
N ILE A 130 -4.04 -0.81 -8.96
CA ILE A 130 -4.90 0.37 -9.09
C ILE A 130 -6.39 0.05 -8.98
N GLU A 131 -6.74 -1.24 -9.08
CA GLU A 131 -8.12 -1.70 -9.04
C GLU A 131 -8.16 -3.19 -8.71
N HIS A 132 -9.11 -3.59 -7.86
CA HIS A 132 -9.53 -4.97 -7.66
C HIS A 132 -10.98 -5.17 -8.11
N PHE A 133 -11.30 -6.36 -8.62
CA PHE A 133 -12.66 -6.71 -9.00
C PHE A 133 -12.85 -8.24 -9.01
N GLU A 134 -14.08 -8.70 -9.16
CA GLU A 134 -14.41 -10.11 -9.37
C GLU A 134 -14.88 -10.33 -10.82
N LYS A 135 -14.58 -11.51 -11.35
CA LYS A 135 -15.10 -11.95 -12.65
C LYS A 135 -15.33 -13.45 -12.62
N THR A 136 -16.31 -13.95 -13.38
CA THR A 136 -16.40 -15.38 -13.66
C THR A 136 -15.28 -15.77 -14.64
N GLY A 137 -14.35 -16.63 -14.20
CA GLY A 137 -13.25 -17.13 -15.01
C GLY A 137 -13.70 -18.12 -16.08
N LYS A 138 -12.77 -18.55 -16.95
CA LYS A 138 -13.06 -19.45 -18.08
C LYS A 138 -13.68 -20.80 -17.70
N ASN A 139 -13.46 -21.26 -16.46
CA ASN A 139 -14.06 -22.51 -15.94
C ASN A 139 -15.38 -22.29 -15.17
N GLY A 140 -15.97 -21.08 -15.21
CA GLY A 140 -17.29 -20.81 -14.62
C GLY A 140 -17.30 -20.46 -13.13
N PHE A 141 -16.15 -20.33 -12.49
CA PHE A 141 -16.02 -19.94 -11.07
C PHE A 141 -15.64 -18.47 -10.92
N LEU A 142 -16.06 -17.83 -9.83
CA LEU A 142 -15.63 -16.49 -9.46
C LEU A 142 -14.14 -16.47 -9.12
N ILE A 143 -13.42 -15.52 -9.74
CA ILE A 143 -12.00 -15.26 -9.50
C ILE A 143 -11.80 -13.81 -9.07
N CYS A 144 -10.91 -13.60 -8.10
CA CYS A 144 -10.44 -12.27 -7.75
C CYS A 144 -9.50 -11.79 -8.86
N LYS A 145 -9.60 -10.53 -9.26
CA LYS A 145 -8.78 -9.90 -10.28
C LYS A 145 -8.19 -8.60 -9.76
N TYR A 146 -6.98 -8.31 -10.23
CA TYR A 146 -6.25 -7.09 -9.92
C TYR A 146 -5.73 -6.47 -11.21
N LYS A 147 -6.02 -5.19 -11.43
CA LYS A 147 -5.36 -4.41 -12.47
C LYS A 147 -4.13 -3.75 -11.87
N LEU A 148 -2.97 -4.06 -12.46
CA LEU A 148 -1.70 -3.45 -12.10
C LEU A 148 -1.23 -2.55 -13.23
N GLU A 149 -0.71 -1.37 -12.89
CA GLU A 149 -0.09 -0.44 -13.83
C GLU A 149 1.38 -0.20 -13.45
N LYS A 150 2.25 -0.16 -14.46
CA LYS A 150 3.69 0.01 -14.28
C LYS A 150 4.00 1.42 -13.80
N ILE A 151 4.91 1.51 -12.83
CA ILE A 151 5.40 2.79 -12.33
C ILE A 151 6.49 3.30 -13.29
N SER A 152 6.07 4.02 -14.33
CA SER A 152 6.93 4.52 -15.41
C SER A 152 7.75 5.78 -15.05
N ASN A 153 7.38 6.51 -13.99
CA ASN A 153 8.08 7.70 -13.51
C ASN A 153 8.86 7.44 -12.21
N LEU A 154 9.97 6.70 -12.30
CA LEU A 154 10.88 6.50 -11.15
C LEU A 154 11.61 7.79 -10.70
N ASN A 155 11.41 8.94 -11.38
CA ASN A 155 11.90 10.26 -10.94
C ASN A 155 11.28 10.75 -9.60
N THR A 156 10.34 10.01 -9.01
CA THR A 156 9.87 10.20 -7.63
C THR A 156 10.49 9.23 -6.62
N LEU A 157 11.33 8.30 -7.04
CA LEU A 157 12.24 7.55 -6.17
C LEU A 157 13.56 8.33 -6.05
N ALA A 158 13.49 9.57 -5.59
CA ALA A 158 14.69 10.25 -5.14
C ALA A 158 15.29 9.40 -4.01
N LYS A 159 16.56 9.05 -4.23
CA LYS A 159 17.49 8.52 -3.23
C LYS A 159 17.31 9.27 -1.92
N GLU A 160 16.84 8.59 -0.88
CA GLU A 160 17.20 8.93 0.49
C GLU A 160 17.57 7.61 1.17
N ASP A 161 18.83 7.57 1.59
CA ASP A 161 19.55 6.42 2.08
C ASP A 161 18.93 5.82 3.36
N GLN A 162 19.34 4.58 3.63
CA GLN A 162 19.39 4.07 4.98
C GLN A 162 20.36 4.97 5.77
N ASP A 163 19.83 5.96 6.49
CA ASP A 163 20.28 6.49 7.79
C ASP A 163 19.72 7.90 8.05
N GLU A 164 19.42 8.19 9.32
CA GLU A 164 18.99 9.45 9.95
C GLU A 164 17.50 9.86 9.96
N TYR A 165 16.87 9.54 11.10
CA TYR A 165 15.51 9.85 11.56
C TYR A 165 15.15 11.34 11.77
N HIS A 166 15.83 12.32 11.17
CA HIS A 166 15.71 13.73 11.60
C HIS A 166 15.68 14.84 10.54
N LYS A 167 15.35 14.62 9.26
CA LYS A 167 15.17 15.73 8.31
C LYS A 167 13.88 15.71 7.48
N ALA A 168 13.34 16.91 7.31
CA ALA A 168 12.14 17.24 6.56
C ALA A 168 12.29 16.92 5.05
N PRO A 169 11.35 16.19 4.43
CA PRO A 169 11.44 15.89 2.99
C PRO A 169 11.07 17.13 2.16
N SER A 170 11.79 17.32 1.04
CA SER A 170 11.50 18.36 0.04
C SER A 170 10.45 17.89 -0.97
N ARG A 171 9.43 18.71 -1.25
CA ARG A 171 8.39 18.38 -2.25
C ARG A 171 8.79 18.88 -3.63
N LYS A 172 8.81 17.98 -4.63
CA LYS A 172 8.63 18.35 -6.05
C LYS A 172 7.20 18.01 -6.47
N ALA A 173 6.54 18.96 -7.11
CA ALA A 173 5.24 18.74 -7.74
C ALA A 173 5.41 17.81 -8.95
N VAL A 174 4.88 16.60 -8.85
CA VAL A 174 4.65 15.69 -9.98
C VAL A 174 3.17 15.32 -9.90
N ASN A 175 2.52 15.01 -11.03
CA ASN A 175 1.22 14.33 -11.03
C ASN A 175 1.42 12.94 -10.40
N ILE A 176 1.33 12.88 -9.07
CA ILE A 176 1.76 11.75 -8.26
C ILE A 176 0.50 10.98 -7.87
N LEU A 177 0.35 9.77 -8.44
CA LEU A 177 -0.18 8.65 -7.66
C LEU A 177 0.57 8.68 -6.32
N ARG A 178 -0.08 9.14 -5.24
CA ARG A 178 0.53 9.26 -3.91
C ARG A 178 0.98 7.86 -3.51
N ILE A 179 2.25 7.53 -3.78
CA ILE A 179 2.89 6.36 -3.18
C ILE A 179 3.01 6.71 -1.70
N VAL A 180 1.94 6.45 -0.96
CA VAL A 180 1.91 6.58 0.49
C VAL A 180 2.78 5.44 1.01
N ARG A 181 4.05 5.72 1.28
CA ARG A 181 4.78 4.86 2.19
C ARG A 181 4.20 5.11 3.57
N ASP A 182 3.33 4.22 4.01
CA ASP A 182 2.92 4.20 5.40
C ASP A 182 4.18 3.99 6.24
N THR A 183 4.59 5.03 6.97
CA THR A 183 5.67 4.91 7.95
C THR A 183 5.22 3.93 9.04
N LYS A 184 6.19 3.36 9.78
CA LYS A 184 5.87 2.51 10.93
C LYS A 184 4.89 3.22 11.89
N LEU A 185 5.06 4.52 12.08
CA LEU A 185 4.16 5.35 12.90
C LEU A 185 2.74 5.45 12.30
N SER A 186 2.61 5.60 10.98
CA SER A 186 1.31 5.55 10.29
C SER A 186 0.60 4.20 10.48
N ILE A 187 1.34 3.09 10.48
CA ILE A 187 0.78 1.76 10.76
C ILE A 187 0.38 1.65 12.24
N ASP A 188 1.26 2.07 13.14
CA ASP A 188 1.05 1.98 14.58
C ASP A 188 -0.18 2.80 15.02
N ILE A 189 -0.36 4.03 14.50
CA ILE A 189 -1.53 4.85 14.82
C ILE A 189 -2.83 4.24 14.29
N LYS A 190 -2.84 3.69 13.07
CA LYS A 190 -4.03 3.04 12.51
C LYS A 190 -4.42 1.81 13.33
N ASN A 191 -3.45 1.00 13.73
CA ASN A 191 -3.68 -0.15 14.59
C ASN A 191 -4.18 0.25 15.98
N LEU A 192 -3.62 1.32 16.57
CA LEU A 192 -4.02 1.80 17.89
C LEU A 192 -5.52 2.16 17.97
N TYR A 193 -6.06 2.66 16.86
CA TYR A 193 -7.47 3.02 16.73
C TYR A 193 -8.31 1.98 15.98
N ASP A 194 -7.76 0.80 15.68
CA ASP A 194 -8.42 -0.24 14.88
C ASP A 194 -9.03 0.32 13.57
N TYR A 195 -8.29 1.23 12.94
CA TYR A 195 -8.66 1.96 11.73
C TYR A 195 -9.97 2.77 11.84
N SER A 196 -10.47 3.01 13.06
CA SER A 196 -11.58 3.93 13.30
C SER A 196 -11.09 5.37 13.24
N CYS A 197 -11.83 6.23 12.54
CA CYS A 197 -11.56 7.66 12.54
C CYS A 197 -11.74 8.24 13.95
N GLN A 198 -10.74 8.97 14.44
CA GLN A 198 -10.78 9.62 15.76
C GLN A 198 -11.85 10.71 15.89
N ILE A 199 -12.43 11.18 14.79
CA ILE A 199 -13.46 12.22 14.77
C ILE A 199 -14.86 11.62 14.68
N CYS A 200 -15.15 10.83 13.64
CA CYS A 200 -16.49 10.28 13.41
C CYS A 200 -16.69 8.83 13.85
N ASN A 201 -15.64 8.12 14.28
CA ASN A 201 -15.68 6.71 14.68
C ASN A 201 -16.07 5.72 13.58
N ILE A 202 -16.15 6.16 12.32
CA ILE A 202 -16.39 5.27 11.20
C ILE A 202 -15.09 4.52 10.90
N THR A 203 -15.20 3.20 10.71
CA THR A 203 -14.16 2.35 10.14
C THR A 203 -14.56 1.99 8.72
N ILE A 204 -13.74 2.36 7.75
CA ILE A 204 -13.94 1.95 6.35
C ILE A 204 -13.38 0.55 6.19
N ALA A 205 -14.14 -0.36 5.56
CA ALA A 205 -13.68 -1.71 5.29
C ALA A 205 -14.07 -2.15 3.87
N VAL A 206 -13.11 -2.72 3.15
CA VAL A 206 -13.28 -3.28 1.80
C VAL A 206 -12.88 -4.75 1.88
N HIS A 207 -13.81 -5.66 1.61
CA HIS A 207 -13.61 -7.11 1.74
C HIS A 207 -12.88 -7.53 3.05
N ASN A 208 -13.34 -7.01 4.19
CA ASN A 208 -12.74 -7.21 5.53
C ASN A 208 -11.32 -6.63 5.74
N VAL A 209 -10.79 -5.86 4.79
CA VAL A 209 -9.56 -5.06 4.96
C VAL A 209 -9.96 -3.65 5.37
N LYS A 210 -9.52 -3.22 6.56
CA LYS A 210 -9.83 -1.90 7.10
C LYS A 210 -8.94 -0.83 6.48
N TYR A 211 -9.48 0.39 6.36
CA TYR A 211 -8.78 1.53 5.76
C TYR A 211 -8.96 2.80 6.61
N ALA A 212 -7.84 3.49 6.79
CA ALA A 212 -7.73 4.78 7.46
C ALA A 212 -6.41 5.44 7.02
N GLU A 213 -6.31 6.75 7.26
CA GLU A 213 -5.17 7.57 6.87
C GLU A 213 -4.50 8.14 8.11
N GLY A 214 -3.16 8.11 8.11
CA GLY A 214 -2.35 8.85 9.07
C GLY A 214 -2.27 10.31 8.63
N ALA A 215 -2.78 11.22 9.46
CA ALA A 215 -2.85 12.65 9.17
C ALA A 215 -2.04 13.44 10.19
N HIS A 216 -1.00 14.16 9.73
CA HIS A 216 -0.20 14.99 10.64
C HIS A 216 -0.96 16.26 11.01
N ILE A 217 -0.99 16.60 12.31
CA ILE A 217 -1.64 17.83 12.80
C ILE A 217 -0.85 19.05 12.30
N LYS A 218 0.44 19.11 12.59
CA LYS A 218 1.39 20.04 11.99
C LYS A 218 2.03 19.38 10.77
N PRO A 219 1.81 19.89 9.54
CA PRO A 219 2.31 19.26 8.33
C PRO A 219 3.84 19.10 8.33
N LEU A 220 4.30 17.98 7.81
CA LEU A 220 5.73 17.74 7.59
C LEU A 220 6.29 18.64 6.49
N GLY A 221 7.60 18.89 6.57
CA GLY A 221 8.34 19.59 5.53
C GLY A 221 8.12 21.11 5.50
N THR A 222 8.97 21.80 4.74
CA THR A 222 8.86 23.25 4.53
C THR A 222 7.50 23.59 3.88
N PRO A 223 6.79 24.64 4.33
CA PRO A 223 7.21 25.66 5.31
C PRO A 223 6.88 25.33 6.78
N HIS A 224 6.15 24.26 7.07
CA HIS A 224 5.58 24.03 8.40
C HIS A 224 6.54 23.31 9.34
N ASN A 225 7.36 22.40 8.81
CA ASN A 225 8.40 21.66 9.55
C ASN A 225 7.85 20.92 10.79
N GLY A 226 6.67 20.29 10.65
CA GLY A 226 6.19 19.31 11.64
C GLY A 226 7.11 18.09 11.70
N LEU A 227 7.10 17.40 12.84
CA LEU A 227 7.88 16.19 13.07
C LEU A 227 7.01 14.94 12.83
N ASP A 228 7.61 13.87 12.32
CA ASP A 228 6.94 12.58 12.16
C ASP A 228 6.97 11.82 13.49
N LEU A 229 6.03 12.17 14.37
CA LEU A 229 5.88 11.62 15.71
C LEU A 229 4.41 11.30 15.99
N LEU A 230 4.12 10.32 16.86
CA LEU A 230 2.75 9.96 17.22
C LEU A 230 1.98 11.14 17.80
N ASN A 231 2.62 11.97 18.63
CA ASN A 231 2.00 13.17 19.22
C ASN A 231 1.62 14.26 18.20
N ASN A 232 1.98 14.08 16.93
CA ASN A 232 1.65 14.94 15.81
C ASN A 232 0.81 14.20 14.75
N LEU A 233 0.27 13.01 15.03
CA LEU A 233 -0.33 12.14 14.02
C LEU A 233 -1.70 11.62 14.46
N LEU A 234 -2.67 11.62 13.54
CA LEU A 234 -4.03 11.15 13.79
C LEU A 234 -4.40 10.00 12.85
N CYS A 235 -5.25 9.08 13.32
CA CYS A 235 -5.96 8.10 12.51
C CYS A 235 -7.32 8.68 12.07
N LEU A 236 -7.43 9.05 10.79
CA LEU A 236 -8.62 9.70 10.23
C LEU A 236 -9.18 8.95 9.02
N CYS A 237 -10.47 9.14 8.75
CA CYS A 237 -11.04 8.79 7.46
C CYS A 237 -10.68 9.86 6.40
N PRO A 238 -10.78 9.56 5.09
CA PRO A 238 -10.45 10.50 4.01
C PRO A 238 -11.08 11.88 4.15
N ASN A 239 -12.37 11.94 4.48
CA ASN A 239 -13.08 13.21 4.62
C ASN A 239 -12.45 14.11 5.70
N HIS A 240 -12.25 13.57 6.90
CA HIS A 240 -11.68 14.35 8.01
C HIS A 240 -10.19 14.65 7.83
N HIS A 241 -9.43 13.79 7.16
CA HIS A 241 -8.05 14.10 6.79
C HIS A 241 -7.99 15.31 5.86
N VAL A 242 -8.78 15.30 4.78
CA VAL A 242 -8.85 16.45 3.86
C VAL A 242 -9.33 17.71 4.59
N MET A 243 -10.31 17.60 5.49
CA MET A 243 -10.75 18.74 6.29
C MET A 243 -9.63 19.31 7.17
N LEU A 244 -8.81 18.46 7.80
CA LEU A 244 -7.67 18.90 8.61
C LEU A 244 -6.61 19.58 7.73
N ASP A 245 -6.22 18.93 6.63
CA ASP A 245 -5.19 19.42 5.69
C ASP A 245 -5.57 20.75 5.04
N LYS A 246 -6.87 20.98 4.83
CA LYS A 246 -7.42 22.22 4.24
C LYS A 246 -7.84 23.25 5.27
N GLY A 247 -7.56 23.02 6.56
CA GLY A 247 -7.85 23.98 7.62
C GLY A 247 -9.34 24.20 7.88
N MET A 248 -10.20 23.25 7.48
CA MET A 248 -11.63 23.28 7.78
C MET A 248 -11.94 22.93 9.24
N ILE A 249 -11.06 22.13 9.85
CA ILE A 249 -11.16 21.72 11.25
C ILE A 249 -9.83 21.98 11.96
N ALA A 250 -9.90 22.26 13.26
CA ALA A 250 -8.75 22.32 14.16
C ALA A 250 -9.13 21.72 15.52
N ILE A 251 -8.14 21.47 16.37
CA ILE A 251 -8.32 20.83 17.67
C ILE A 251 -7.92 21.84 18.75
N ASN A 252 -8.79 22.06 19.73
CA ASN A 252 -8.47 22.83 20.94
C ASN A 252 -7.75 21.96 21.97
N SER A 253 -7.08 22.60 22.94
CA SER A 253 -6.37 21.92 24.04
C SER A 253 -7.28 21.05 24.91
N ASP A 254 -8.58 21.33 24.95
CA ASP A 254 -9.61 20.52 25.64
C ASP A 254 -10.19 19.39 24.77
N LEU A 255 -9.58 19.13 23.61
CA LEU A 255 -9.97 18.13 22.62
C LEU A 255 -11.27 18.45 21.86
N THR A 256 -11.88 19.62 22.07
CA THR A 256 -13.01 20.06 21.26
C THR A 256 -12.57 20.40 19.84
N LEU A 257 -13.44 20.14 18.87
CA LEU A 257 -13.19 20.45 17.46
C LEU A 257 -13.68 21.86 17.13
N LEU A 258 -12.88 22.58 16.35
CA LEU A 258 -13.27 23.82 15.68
C LEU A 258 -13.72 23.50 14.25
N GLY A 259 -14.66 24.29 13.72
CA GLY A 259 -15.22 24.13 12.37
C GLY A 259 -16.34 23.08 12.24
N ILE A 260 -16.36 22.07 13.13
CA ILE A 260 -17.45 21.10 13.25
C ILE A 260 -17.77 20.82 14.72
N LYS A 261 -18.98 20.32 15.01
CA LYS A 261 -19.35 19.90 16.37
C LYS A 261 -18.70 18.57 16.71
N GLY A 262 -18.18 18.44 17.92
CA GLY A 262 -17.68 17.19 18.47
C GLY A 262 -16.35 17.35 19.21
N ASN A 263 -15.78 16.21 19.59
CA ASN A 263 -14.49 16.12 20.25
C ASN A 263 -13.65 15.06 19.54
N ILE A 264 -12.34 15.22 19.54
CA ILE A 264 -11.44 14.15 19.10
C ILE A 264 -11.44 13.03 20.15
N LYS A 265 -11.49 11.79 19.68
CA LYS A 265 -11.34 10.60 20.53
C LYS A 265 -9.86 10.26 20.64
N LEU A 266 -9.34 10.26 21.87
CA LEU A 266 -7.98 9.84 22.18
C LEU A 266 -7.97 8.53 22.95
N HIS A 267 -7.13 7.61 22.50
CA HIS A 267 -6.71 6.45 23.26
C HIS A 267 -5.80 6.90 24.41
N LYS A 268 -5.84 6.23 25.55
CA LYS A 268 -5.04 6.56 26.75
C LYS A 268 -3.52 6.63 26.49
N ASP A 269 -3.05 5.85 25.53
CA ASP A 269 -1.63 5.77 25.16
C ASP A 269 -1.27 6.71 24.00
N HIS A 270 -2.23 7.54 23.54
CA HIS A 270 -2.04 8.52 22.48
C HIS A 270 -2.16 9.94 23.03
N ILE A 271 -1.02 10.58 23.27
CA ILE A 271 -0.95 11.93 23.82
C ILE A 271 -0.53 12.88 22.70
N LEU A 272 -1.39 13.84 22.38
CA LEU A 272 -1.08 14.88 21.39
C LEU A 272 -0.22 15.98 22.02
N ASP A 273 0.64 16.56 21.19
CA ASP A 273 1.37 17.77 21.54
C ASP A 273 0.53 19.00 21.21
N ASP A 274 0.12 19.72 22.26
CA ASP A 274 -0.71 20.91 22.17
C ASP A 274 -0.06 22.01 21.30
N THR A 275 1.28 22.05 21.23
CA THR A 275 1.98 23.01 20.37
C THR A 275 1.72 22.77 18.88
N ASN A 276 1.52 21.52 18.46
CA ASN A 276 1.12 21.20 17.08
C ASN A 276 -0.32 21.61 16.81
N CYS A 277 -1.22 21.41 17.77
CA CYS A 277 -2.62 21.82 17.68
C CYS A 277 -2.74 23.34 17.58
N GLN A 278 -2.02 24.06 18.44
CA GLN A 278 -1.98 25.53 18.43
C GLN A 278 -1.39 26.06 17.13
N TYR A 279 -0.28 25.48 16.63
CA TYR A 279 0.30 25.86 15.35
C TYR A 279 -0.71 25.69 14.20
N HIS A 280 -1.42 24.54 14.15
CA HIS A 280 -2.43 24.30 13.12
C HIS A 280 -3.55 25.34 13.19
N LYS A 281 -4.05 25.64 14.41
CA LYS A 281 -5.08 26.66 14.63
C LYS A 281 -4.65 28.07 14.20
N GLU A 282 -3.38 28.43 14.39
CA GLU A 282 -2.86 29.75 14.04
C GLU A 282 -2.57 29.91 12.55
N HIS A 283 -2.00 28.88 11.92
CA HIS A 283 -1.38 28.99 10.60
C HIS A 283 -2.12 28.24 9.48
N ILE A 284 -2.99 27.29 9.81
CA ILE A 284 -3.63 26.40 8.83
C ILE A 284 -5.15 26.54 8.87
N PHE A 285 -5.74 26.59 10.07
CA PHE A 285 -7.17 26.74 10.26
C PHE A 285 -7.68 28.08 9.72
N ILE A 286 -8.73 28.03 8.90
CA ILE A 286 -9.19 29.20 8.14
C ILE A 286 -10.43 29.89 8.73
N ASN A 287 -11.20 29.21 9.59
CA ASN A 287 -12.48 29.71 10.12
C ASN A 287 -12.30 30.25 11.56
N LYS A 288 -11.48 31.30 11.71
CA LYS A 288 -11.14 31.90 13.00
C LYS A 288 -12.29 32.64 13.67
#